data_AF-A0A9E5WXQ3-F1
#
_entry.id   AF-A0A9E5WXQ3-F1
#
_cell.length_a   1.000
_cell.length_b   1.000
_cell.length_c   1.000
_cell.angle_alpha   90.00
_cell.angle_beta   90.00
_cell.angle_gamma   90.00
#
_symmetry.space_group_name_H-M   'P 1'
#
loop_
_entity.id
_entity.type
_entity.pdbx_description
1 polymer ?
#
loop_
_entity_poly.entity_id
_entity_poly.type
_entity_poly.pdbx_seq_one_letter_code
_entity_poly.pdbx_strand_id
1 'polypeptide(L)'
;MVKKLFSGLFVSIFTLTAAVPAHAASISEQVNLCAEAINAQELAVVSDYRVKFIRTTGGSAKRLSLELIPHADGEVLRAECKVRRGKVVEVALQS
;
A
#
# COMPACT_ATOMS: atom_id res chain seq x y z
N MET A 1 -33.52 -42.94 0.46
CA MET A 1 -34.63 -42.08 -0.01
C MET A 1 -35.26 -41.36 1.18
N VAL A 2 -34.86 -40.12 1.48
CA VAL A 2 -35.70 -39.13 2.20
C VAL A 2 -35.34 -37.76 1.61
N LYS A 3 -36.39 -37.07 1.16
CA LYS A 3 -36.41 -35.77 0.48
C LYS A 3 -36.32 -34.61 1.49
N LYS A 4 -36.06 -33.42 0.92
CA LYS A 4 -36.41 -32.03 1.31
C LYS A 4 -35.20 -31.20 1.79
N LEU A 5 -34.63 -30.31 0.96
CA LEU A 5 -35.09 -28.95 0.59
C LEU A 5 -35.22 -28.00 1.79
N PHE A 6 -34.19 -27.19 2.03
CA PHE A 6 -34.24 -25.84 2.60
C PHE A 6 -33.03 -25.08 2.02
N SER A 7 -33.27 -24.16 1.08
CA SER A 7 -33.45 -22.72 1.35
C SER A 7 -32.13 -22.05 1.73
N GLY A 8 -31.59 -21.24 0.82
CA GLY A 8 -30.35 -20.52 1.00
C GLY A 8 -29.94 -19.78 -0.27
N LEU A 9 -30.79 -18.86 -0.72
CA LEU A 9 -30.49 -17.88 -1.75
C LEU A 9 -29.36 -16.96 -1.26
N PHE A 10 -28.10 -17.30 -1.51
CA PHE A 10 -26.99 -16.37 -1.36
C PHE A 10 -26.78 -15.62 -2.68
N VAL A 11 -27.59 -14.58 -2.89
CA VAL A 11 -27.28 -13.51 -3.84
C VAL A 11 -26.14 -12.69 -3.23
N SER A 12 -24.90 -13.03 -3.57
CA SER A 12 -23.76 -12.16 -3.31
C SER A 12 -23.60 -11.20 -4.49
N ILE A 13 -24.35 -10.10 -4.42
CA ILE A 13 -24.04 -8.89 -5.18
C ILE A 13 -22.83 -8.27 -4.46
N PHE A 14 -21.62 -8.70 -4.82
CA PHE A 14 -20.44 -7.88 -4.55
C PHE A 14 -20.20 -7.01 -5.78
N THR A 15 -20.85 -5.85 -5.70
CA THR A 15 -20.56 -4.60 -6.38
C THR A 15 -19.24 -4.59 -7.13
N LEU A 16 -19.34 -4.31 -8.44
CA LEU A 16 -18.28 -3.76 -9.26
C LEU A 16 -17.62 -2.62 -8.48
N THR A 17 -16.48 -2.90 -7.85
CA THR A 17 -15.61 -1.85 -7.33
C THR A 17 -15.11 -1.09 -8.54
N ALA A 18 -15.58 0.15 -8.63
CA ALA A 18 -15.22 1.15 -9.61
C ALA A 18 -13.74 1.01 -9.99
N ALA A 19 -13.50 0.78 -11.28
CA ALA A 19 -12.20 1.05 -11.87
C ALA A 19 -11.99 2.57 -11.79
N VAL A 20 -11.46 3.03 -10.66
CA VAL A 20 -11.01 4.40 -10.51
C VAL A 20 -9.89 4.55 -11.53
N PRO A 21 -10.06 5.41 -12.55
CA PRO A 21 -9.03 5.61 -13.55
C PRO A 21 -7.76 6.01 -12.82
N ALA A 22 -6.68 5.27 -13.06
CA ALA A 22 -5.34 5.52 -12.54
C ALA A 22 -4.82 6.86 -13.10
N HIS A 23 -5.41 7.94 -12.63
CA HIS A 23 -4.91 9.29 -12.77
C HIS A 23 -3.57 9.34 -12.07
N ALA A 24 -2.68 10.19 -12.59
CA ALA A 24 -1.36 10.40 -12.05
C ALA A 24 -1.40 10.58 -10.54
N ALA A 25 -1.21 9.49 -9.79
CA ALA A 25 -1.26 9.51 -8.34
C ALA A 25 -0.24 10.56 -7.90
N SER A 26 -0.71 11.56 -7.16
CA SER A 26 0.15 12.63 -6.69
C SER A 26 1.32 12.03 -5.90
N ILE A 27 2.45 12.73 -5.77
CA ILE A 27 3.57 12.22 -4.97
C ILE A 27 3.08 11.89 -3.55
N SER A 28 2.23 12.73 -2.97
CA SER A 28 1.60 12.50 -1.66
C SER A 28 0.77 11.22 -1.61
N GLU A 29 0.00 10.93 -2.65
CA GLU A 29 -0.80 9.70 -2.73
C GLU A 29 0.09 8.46 -2.85
N GLN A 30 1.18 8.53 -3.62
CA GLN A 30 2.16 7.44 -3.69
C GLN A 30 2.89 7.21 -2.36
N VAL A 31 3.21 8.29 -1.63
CA VAL A 31 3.79 8.23 -0.29
C VAL A 31 2.82 7.55 0.67
N ASN A 32 1.53 7.92 0.66
CA ASN A 32 0.51 7.28 1.49
C ASN A 32 0.36 5.78 1.16
N LEU A 33 0.31 5.41 -0.11
CA LEU A 33 0.25 3.99 -0.51
C LEU A 33 1.45 3.20 0.01
N CYS A 34 2.65 3.79 -0.01
CA CYS A 34 3.86 3.17 0.53
C CYS A 34 3.81 3.05 2.07
N ALA A 35 3.37 4.10 2.77
CA ALA A 35 3.20 4.08 4.22
C ALA A 35 2.18 3.03 4.68
N GLU A 36 1.04 2.94 3.99
CA GLU A 36 0.03 1.91 4.24
C GLU A 36 0.60 0.50 4.03
N ALA A 37 1.39 0.29 2.97
CA ALA A 37 2.01 -1.01 2.70
C ALA A 37 3.09 -1.40 3.72
N ILE A 38 3.82 -0.42 4.29
CA ILE A 38 4.79 -0.65 5.37
C ILE A 38 4.06 -1.10 6.65
N ASN A 39 2.99 -0.38 7.03
CA ASN A 39 2.16 -0.73 8.20
C ASN A 39 1.47 -2.09 8.00
N ALA A 40 0.88 -2.35 6.82
CA ALA A 40 0.13 -3.58 6.54
C ALA A 40 1.00 -4.84 6.49
N GLN A 41 2.30 -4.68 6.21
CA GLN A 41 3.29 -5.76 6.28
C GLN A 41 4.00 -5.83 7.65
N GLU A 42 3.58 -5.01 8.61
CA GLU A 42 4.12 -4.97 9.97
C GLU A 42 5.64 -4.73 10.00
N LEU A 43 6.18 -4.04 8.98
CA LEU A 43 7.63 -3.81 8.86
C LEU A 43 8.11 -2.64 9.73
N ALA A 44 7.26 -1.63 9.90
CA ALA A 44 7.48 -0.49 10.79
C ALA A 44 6.14 0.19 11.10
N VAL A 45 6.05 0.82 12.26
CA VAL A 45 4.89 1.65 12.65
C VAL A 45 5.11 3.05 12.11
N VAL A 46 4.56 3.38 10.94
CA VAL A 46 4.88 4.62 10.22
C VAL A 46 4.49 5.88 11.00
N SER A 47 3.53 5.81 11.93
CA SER A 47 3.16 6.93 12.79
C SER A 47 4.27 7.39 13.73
N ASP A 48 5.27 6.55 13.97
CA ASP A 48 6.42 6.89 14.82
C ASP A 48 7.52 7.64 14.04
N TYR A 49 7.31 7.84 12.73
CA TYR A 49 8.28 8.44 11.83
C TYR A 49 7.70 9.62 11.05
N ARG A 50 8.52 10.66 10.92
CA ARG A 50 8.34 11.67 9.87
C ARG A 50 8.80 11.08 8.53
N VAL A 51 7.86 10.92 7.61
CA VAL A 51 8.14 10.45 6.25
C VAL A 51 8.65 11.59 5.37
N LYS A 52 9.83 11.42 4.77
CA LYS A 52 10.43 12.35 3.82
C LYS A 52 10.54 11.69 2.46
N PHE A 53 9.88 12.26 1.46
CA PHE A 53 10.03 11.84 0.09
C PHE A 53 11.41 12.21 -0.46
N ILE A 54 12.12 11.24 -1.04
CA ILE A 54 13.44 11.47 -1.64
C ILE A 54 13.32 11.56 -3.15
N ARG A 55 12.79 10.53 -3.80
CA ARG A 55 12.63 10.48 -5.26
C ARG A 55 11.68 9.39 -5.68
N THR A 56 11.21 9.53 -6.92
CA THR A 56 10.55 8.46 -7.68
C THR A 56 11.39 8.15 -8.90
N THR A 57 11.62 6.87 -9.18
CA THR A 57 12.36 6.42 -10.38
C THR A 57 11.57 5.32 -11.10
N GLY A 58 11.91 5.05 -12.37
CA GLY A 58 11.27 3.99 -13.15
C GLY A 58 10.00 4.43 -13.90
N GLY A 59 9.78 3.83 -15.07
CA GLY A 59 8.66 4.16 -15.98
C GLY A 59 7.41 3.33 -15.71
N SER A 60 7.41 2.07 -16.15
CA SER A 60 6.25 1.17 -16.02
C SER A 60 6.02 0.62 -14.60
N ALA A 61 7.10 0.54 -13.81
CA ALA A 61 7.08 0.25 -12.39
C ALA A 61 7.80 1.39 -11.68
N LYS A 62 7.05 2.18 -10.92
CA LYS A 62 7.62 3.29 -10.16
C LYS A 62 8.25 2.74 -8.90
N ARG A 63 9.48 3.16 -8.60
CA ARG A 63 10.14 2.93 -7.31
C ARG A 63 10.13 4.23 -6.54
N LEU A 64 9.49 4.22 -5.39
CA LEU A 64 9.39 5.33 -4.46
C LEU A 64 10.43 5.14 -3.37
N SER A 65 11.35 6.08 -3.23
CA SER A 65 12.34 6.09 -2.14
C SER A 65 11.93 7.12 -1.10
N LEU A 66 11.76 6.66 0.14
CA LEU A 66 11.39 7.46 1.30
C LEU A 66 12.42 7.31 2.42
N GLU A 67 12.67 8.38 3.16
CA GLU A 67 13.35 8.34 4.47
C GLU A 67 12.30 8.39 5.57
N LEU A 68 12.35 7.46 6.50
CA LEU A 68 11.57 7.43 7.73
C LEU A 68 12.47 7.96 8.85
N ILE A 69 12.19 9.17 9.32
CA ILE A 69 12.97 9.83 10.37
C ILE A 69 12.19 9.67 11.68
N PRO A 70 12.71 8.95 12.69
CA PRO A 70 11.97 8.71 13.92
C PRO A 70 11.68 10.00 14.68
N HIS A 71 10.53 10.06 15.36
CA HIS A 71 10.16 11.20 16.20
C HIS A 71 10.94 11.26 17.52
N ALA A 72 11.39 10.10 18.01
CA ALA A 72 12.29 9.96 19.14
C ALA A 72 13.72 9.68 18.64
N ASP A 73 14.69 9.62 19.56
CA ASP A 73 16.03 9.14 19.24
C ASP A 73 15.93 7.72 18.65
N GLY A 74 16.54 7.53 17.48
CA GLY A 74 16.48 6.28 16.74
C GLY A 74 17.18 6.36 15.39
N GLU A 75 17.26 5.21 14.72
CA GLU A 75 17.89 5.11 13.41
C GLU A 75 16.93 5.57 12.29
N VAL A 76 17.47 6.32 11.32
CA VAL A 76 16.73 6.74 10.13
C VAL A 76 16.64 5.55 9.20
N LEU A 77 15.42 5.13 8.85
CA LEU A 77 15.21 4.03 7.93
C LEU A 77 14.97 4.55 6.50
N ARG A 78 15.41 3.79 5.50
CA ARG A 78 15.09 4.01 4.09
C ARG A 78 14.10 2.97 3.62
N ALA A 79 12.93 3.44 3.22
CA ALA A 79 11.91 2.61 2.60
C ALA A 79 11.95 2.76 1.07
N GLU A 80 11.92 1.63 0.37
CA GLU A 80 11.75 1.57 -1.07
C GLU A 80 10.47 0.79 -1.40
N CYS A 81 9.49 1.49 -1.99
CA CYS A 81 8.24 0.90 -2.42
C CYS A 81 8.17 0.80 -3.94
N LYS A 82 7.87 -0.38 -4.46
CA LYS A 82 7.62 -0.59 -5.89
C LYS A 82 6.13 -0.52 -6.15
N VAL A 83 5.72 0.46 -6.95
CA VAL A 83 4.34 0.71 -7.34
C VAL A 83 4.13 0.29 -8.79
N ARG A 84 3.16 -0.60 -9.03
CA ARG A 84 2.70 -1.00 -10.37
C ARG A 84 1.19 -0.83 -10.45
N ARG A 85 0.72 -0.14 -11.49
CA ARG A 85 -0.72 0.11 -11.73
C ARG A 85 -1.45 0.67 -10.49
N GLY A 86 -0.80 1.59 -9.77
CA GLY A 86 -1.36 2.22 -8.58
C GLY A 86 -1.37 1.36 -7.31
N LYS A 87 -0.72 0.18 -7.32
CA LYS A 87 -0.61 -0.70 -6.15
C LYS A 87 0.84 -0.93 -5.77
N VAL A 88 1.13 -0.95 -4.47
CA VAL A 88 2.44 -1.40 -3.97
C VAL A 88 2.53 -2.90 -4.15
N VAL A 89 3.57 -3.35 -4.84
CA VAL A 89 3.82 -4.78 -5.11
C VAL A 89 5.01 -5.32 -4.34
N GLU A 90 5.95 -4.45 -3.93
CA GLU A 90 7.12 -4.79 -3.13
C GLU A 90 7.43 -3.61 -2.20
N VAL A 91 7.86 -3.92 -0.98
CA VAL A 91 8.40 -2.97 0.00
C VAL A 91 9.72 -3.51 0.52
N ALA A 92 10.76 -2.67 0.54
CA ALA A 92 12.03 -2.96 1.16
C ALA A 92 12.36 -1.87 2.17
N LEU A 93 12.84 -2.27 3.35
CA LEU A 93 13.32 -1.36 4.38
C LEU A 93 14.81 -1.64 4.62
N GLN A 94 15.57 -0.56 4.76
CA GLN A 94 16.99 -0.57 5.04
C GLN A 94 17.25 0.39 6.20
N SER A 95 18.11 -0.02 7.13
CA SER A 95 18.70 0.81 8.19
C SER A 95 19.98 1.47 7.67
#